data_AF-M2MQN5-F1
#
_entry.id   AF-M2MQN5-F1
#
_cell.length_a   1.000
_cell.length_b   1.000
_cell.length_c   1.000
_cell.angle_alpha   90.00
_cell.angle_beta   90.00
_cell.angle_gamma   90.00
#
_symmetry.space_group_name_H-M   'P 1'
#
loop_
_entity.id
_entity.type
_entity.pdbx_description
1 polymer ?
#
loop_
_entity_poly.entity_id
_entity_poly.type
_entity_poly.pdbx_seq_one_letter_code
_entity_poly.pdbx_strand_id
1 'polypeptide(L)'
;EYQWLNFQHEAIRQIMHGTLIHSRIQSPRKILDIGCGTGAVSVHLAERFPNAEVVGIDISPVPDVHARPSNLSYRQGNILDLPGEWNFIFSRLLLAGMHDWPRYVGTMYRLLSPGEWAELQDVSVCVFDAQENDISADWKYMIATMQSIGKLGMDGRIGIHLPEYVRDCGFIEIQIKHFPWVL
;
A
#
# COMPACT_ATOMS: atom_id res chain seq x y z
N GLU A 1 4.29 -6.20 19.42
CA GLU A 1 4.53 -5.66 18.08
C GLU A 1 3.52 -6.18 17.05
N TYR A 2 3.51 -7.48 16.72
CA TYR A 2 2.62 -8.04 15.68
C TYR A 2 1.11 -7.84 15.89
N GLN A 3 0.65 -7.85 17.15
CA GLN A 3 -0.76 -7.57 17.47
C GLN A 3 -1.21 -6.17 17.03
N TRP A 4 -0.31 -5.18 17.07
CA TRP A 4 -0.63 -3.82 16.68
C TRP A 4 -0.79 -3.68 15.16
N LEU A 5 0.09 -4.33 14.38
CA LEU A 5 -0.03 -4.38 12.91
C LEU A 5 -1.31 -5.08 12.46
N ASN A 6 -1.70 -6.15 13.15
CA ASN A 6 -2.97 -6.84 12.87
C ASN A 6 -4.19 -5.98 13.23
N PHE A 7 -4.14 -5.25 14.35
CA PHE A 7 -5.17 -4.27 14.69
C PHE A 7 -5.24 -3.14 13.68
N GLN A 8 -4.10 -2.60 13.24
CA GLN A 8 -4.02 -1.56 12.22
C GLN A 8 -4.64 -2.03 10.88
N HIS A 9 -4.34 -3.26 10.45
CA HIS A 9 -4.97 -3.85 9.28
C HIS A 9 -6.50 -3.85 9.39
N GLU A 10 -7.04 -4.34 10.51
CA GLU A 10 -8.49 -4.43 10.68
C GLU A 10 -9.14 -3.04 10.79
N ALA A 11 -8.52 -2.11 11.53
CA ALA A 11 -9.01 -0.73 11.63
C ALA A 11 -9.12 -0.06 10.25
N ILE A 12 -8.08 -0.19 9.41
CA ILE A 12 -8.11 0.36 8.04
C ILE A 12 -9.18 -0.32 7.20
N ARG A 13 -9.32 -1.65 7.32
CA ARG A 13 -10.37 -2.37 6.60
C ARG A 13 -11.75 -1.87 6.99
N GLN A 14 -12.00 -1.56 8.27
CA GLN A 14 -13.26 -0.99 8.74
C GLN A 14 -13.49 0.43 8.22
N ILE A 15 -12.45 1.28 8.19
CA ILE A 15 -12.50 2.61 7.56
C ILE A 15 -12.89 2.48 6.08
N MET A 16 -12.41 1.43 5.40
CA MET A 16 -12.74 1.10 4.01
C MET A 16 -14.02 0.26 3.88
N HIS A 17 -14.92 0.32 4.86
CA HIS A 17 -16.22 -0.36 4.89
C HIS A 17 -16.13 -1.88 4.69
N GLY A 18 -15.11 -2.51 5.28
CA GLY A 18 -14.86 -3.94 5.21
C GLY A 18 -14.18 -4.41 3.91
N THR A 19 -13.98 -3.52 2.92
CA THR A 19 -13.40 -3.86 1.61
C THR A 19 -11.89 -3.73 1.65
N LEU A 20 -11.16 -4.79 1.26
CA LEU A 20 -9.68 -4.73 1.17
C LEU A 20 -9.15 -4.29 -0.20
N ILE A 21 -9.80 -4.72 -1.28
CA ILE A 21 -9.34 -4.49 -2.66
C ILE A 21 -10.37 -3.65 -3.37
N HIS A 22 -9.94 -2.52 -3.91
CA HIS A 22 -10.79 -1.52 -4.56
C HIS A 22 -10.63 -1.46 -6.07
N SER A 23 -9.57 -2.07 -6.62
CA SER A 23 -9.34 -2.27 -8.05
C SER A 23 -10.33 -3.25 -8.68
N ARG A 24 -10.38 -3.26 -10.02
CA ARG A 24 -11.29 -4.12 -10.81
C ARG A 24 -10.72 -5.51 -11.07
N ILE A 25 -9.70 -5.93 -10.33
CA ILE A 25 -9.04 -7.21 -10.52
C ILE A 25 -10.01 -8.38 -10.26
N GLN A 26 -10.07 -9.34 -11.19
CA GLN A 26 -11.02 -10.46 -11.12
C GLN A 26 -10.36 -11.81 -10.90
N SER A 27 -9.38 -12.17 -11.73
CA SER A 27 -8.77 -13.52 -11.72
C SER A 27 -7.26 -13.45 -11.98
N PRO A 28 -6.50 -12.80 -11.08
CA PRO A 28 -5.06 -12.74 -11.20
C PRO A 28 -4.47 -14.14 -11.05
N ARG A 29 -3.43 -14.48 -11.81
CA ARG A 29 -2.69 -15.75 -11.61
C ARG A 29 -1.54 -15.58 -10.63
N LYS A 30 -0.95 -14.38 -10.57
CA LYS A 30 0.19 -14.08 -9.70
C LYS A 30 0.01 -12.73 -9.00
N ILE A 31 0.07 -12.73 -7.68
CA ILE A 31 -0.14 -11.56 -6.81
C ILE A 31 1.12 -11.27 -6.00
N LEU A 32 1.54 -10.02 -5.98
CA LEU A 32 2.62 -9.52 -5.12
C LEU A 32 2.04 -8.58 -4.06
N ASP A 33 2.29 -8.87 -2.78
CA ASP A 33 1.98 -7.99 -1.65
C ASP A 33 3.28 -7.39 -1.09
N ILE A 34 3.48 -6.09 -1.30
CA ILE A 34 4.73 -5.39 -0.98
C ILE A 34 4.66 -4.72 0.38
N GLY A 35 5.69 -4.95 1.20
CA GLY A 35 5.72 -4.52 2.60
C GLY A 35 4.65 -5.24 3.40
N CYS A 36 4.57 -6.57 3.23
CA CYS A 36 3.47 -7.35 3.78
C CYS A 36 3.44 -7.41 5.31
N GLY A 37 4.53 -7.01 5.99
CA GLY A 37 4.63 -6.95 7.44
C GLY A 37 4.37 -8.31 8.08
N THR A 38 3.27 -8.43 8.84
CA THR A 38 2.85 -9.70 9.44
C THR A 38 2.30 -10.71 8.44
N GLY A 39 1.97 -10.28 7.23
CA GLY A 39 1.34 -11.12 6.19
C GLY A 39 -0.19 -11.17 6.28
N ALA A 40 -0.82 -10.37 7.15
CA ALA A 40 -2.28 -10.38 7.32
C ALA A 40 -3.05 -10.09 6.02
N VAL A 41 -2.55 -9.13 5.22
CA VAL A 41 -3.10 -8.85 3.88
C VAL A 41 -2.82 -10.00 2.93
N SER A 42 -1.61 -10.55 2.92
CA SER A 42 -1.23 -11.64 2.03
C SER A 42 -2.12 -12.88 2.23
N VAL A 43 -2.49 -13.19 3.46
CA VAL A 43 -3.45 -14.27 3.78
C VAL A 43 -4.81 -13.96 3.18
N HIS A 44 -5.34 -12.75 3.36
CA HIS A 44 -6.62 -12.37 2.78
C HIS A 44 -6.62 -12.41 1.25
N LEU A 45 -5.51 -11.99 0.62
CA LEU A 45 -5.34 -12.09 -0.84
C LEU A 45 -5.35 -13.56 -1.30
N ALA A 46 -4.66 -14.43 -0.57
CA ALA A 46 -4.58 -15.86 -0.89
C ALA A 46 -5.93 -16.58 -0.71
N GLU A 47 -6.69 -16.23 0.33
CA GLU A 47 -8.05 -16.76 0.55
C GLU A 47 -9.05 -16.24 -0.50
N ARG A 48 -8.95 -14.95 -0.86
CA ARG A 48 -9.82 -14.35 -1.88
C ARG A 48 -9.55 -14.88 -3.29
N PHE A 49 -8.30 -15.19 -3.60
CA PHE A 49 -7.88 -15.71 -4.88
C PHE A 49 -7.21 -17.09 -4.74
N PRO A 50 -7.99 -18.15 -4.47
CA PRO A 50 -7.43 -19.48 -4.18
C PRO A 50 -6.68 -20.10 -5.37
N ASN A 51 -6.92 -19.60 -6.59
CA ASN A 51 -6.25 -20.06 -7.81
C ASN A 51 -5.02 -19.21 -8.17
N ALA A 52 -4.70 -18.16 -7.41
CA ALA A 52 -3.56 -17.30 -7.65
C ALA A 52 -2.37 -17.71 -6.77
N GLU A 53 -1.16 -17.64 -7.30
CA GLU A 53 0.06 -17.66 -6.49
C GLU A 53 0.21 -16.29 -5.81
N VAL A 54 0.24 -16.26 -4.48
CA VAL A 54 0.45 -15.04 -3.70
C VAL A 54 1.85 -15.04 -3.08
N VAL A 55 2.56 -13.94 -3.26
CA VAL A 55 3.88 -13.72 -2.67
C VAL A 55 3.84 -12.44 -1.84
N GLY A 56 4.00 -12.57 -0.52
CA GLY A 56 4.28 -11.43 0.35
C GLY A 56 5.78 -11.16 0.40
N ILE A 57 6.19 -9.91 0.16
CA ILE A 57 7.58 -9.47 0.30
C ILE A 57 7.70 -8.39 1.36
N ASP A 58 8.72 -8.51 2.23
CA ASP A 58 9.07 -7.50 3.21
C ASP A 58 10.60 -7.43 3.38
N ILE A 59 11.14 -6.26 3.74
CA ILE A 59 12.56 -6.10 4.04
C ILE A 59 12.95 -6.91 5.29
N SER A 60 12.00 -7.04 6.23
CA SER A 60 12.17 -7.80 7.45
C SER A 60 11.62 -9.23 7.30
N PRO A 61 12.07 -10.19 8.12
CA PRO A 61 11.49 -11.53 8.14
C PRO A 61 9.99 -11.48 8.46
N VAL A 62 9.16 -12.09 7.62
CA VAL A 62 7.72 -12.22 7.87
C VAL A 62 7.49 -13.24 9.00
N PRO A 63 6.84 -12.86 10.10
CA PRO A 63 6.64 -13.74 11.25
C PRO A 63 5.57 -14.81 10.97
N ASP A 64 5.75 -16.01 11.55
CA ASP A 64 4.79 -17.11 11.37
C ASP A 64 3.63 -17.01 12.39
N VAL A 65 2.77 -16.01 12.19
CA VAL A 65 1.68 -15.65 13.13
C VAL A 65 0.28 -15.88 12.56
N HIS A 66 0.17 -16.29 11.29
CA HIS A 66 -1.08 -16.58 10.61
C HIS A 66 -1.06 -17.97 9.99
N ALA A 67 -2.23 -18.62 9.94
CA ALA A 67 -2.39 -19.82 9.13
C ALA A 67 -2.12 -19.47 7.65
N ARG A 68 -1.25 -20.23 7.01
CA ARG A 68 -0.79 -19.94 5.65
C ARG A 68 -1.53 -20.82 4.64
N PRO A 69 -2.36 -20.25 3.74
CA PRO A 69 -2.91 -20.99 2.61
C PRO A 69 -1.81 -21.61 1.73
N SER A 70 -2.09 -22.72 1.06
CA SER A 70 -1.11 -23.44 0.25
C SER A 70 -0.59 -22.64 -0.96
N ASN A 71 -1.34 -21.64 -1.39
CA ASN A 71 -0.99 -20.74 -2.49
C ASN A 71 -0.24 -19.47 -2.03
N LEU A 72 0.13 -19.36 -0.75
CA LEU A 72 0.86 -18.23 -0.19
C LEU A 72 2.30 -18.58 0.17
N SER A 73 3.25 -17.74 -0.29
CA SER A 73 4.64 -17.79 0.13
C SER A 73 5.14 -16.40 0.56
N TYR A 74 6.18 -16.38 1.40
CA TYR A 74 6.83 -15.14 1.84
C TYR A 74 8.28 -15.10 1.36
N ARG A 75 8.75 -13.90 1.03
CA ARG A 75 10.14 -13.63 0.67
C ARG A 75 10.63 -12.44 1.46
N GLN A 76 11.79 -12.58 2.09
CA GLN A 76 12.49 -11.42 2.62
C GLN A 76 13.29 -10.77 1.49
N GLY A 77 13.12 -9.46 1.28
CA GLY A 77 13.88 -8.73 0.28
C GLY A 77 13.29 -7.37 -0.08
N ASN A 78 13.96 -6.71 -1.02
CA ASN A 78 13.52 -5.44 -1.56
C ASN A 78 12.82 -5.67 -2.92
N ILE A 79 11.71 -4.97 -3.17
CA ILE A 79 11.01 -4.98 -4.46
C ILE A 79 11.93 -4.62 -5.63
N LEU A 80 12.92 -3.75 -5.40
CA LEU A 80 13.87 -3.32 -6.42
C LEU A 80 14.65 -4.49 -7.05
N ASP A 81 14.82 -5.58 -6.31
CA ASP A 81 15.58 -6.76 -6.72
C ASP A 81 14.67 -7.89 -7.24
N LEU A 82 13.36 -7.70 -7.24
CA LEU A 82 12.44 -8.73 -7.73
C LEU A 82 12.47 -8.82 -9.26
N PRO A 83 12.60 -10.05 -9.80
CA PRO A 83 12.30 -10.33 -11.19
C PRO A 83 10.82 -10.72 -11.37
N GLY A 84 10.38 -10.73 -12.62
CA GLY A 84 9.15 -11.39 -13.04
C GLY A 84 8.02 -10.46 -13.42
N GLU A 85 6.93 -11.09 -13.82
CA GLU A 85 5.71 -10.49 -14.32
C GLU A 85 4.56 -10.85 -13.36
N TRP A 86 3.80 -9.85 -12.93
CA TRP A 86 2.75 -9.98 -11.92
C TRP A 86 1.40 -9.50 -12.49
N ASN A 87 0.32 -10.19 -12.11
CA ASN A 87 -1.05 -9.84 -12.54
C ASN A 87 -1.77 -8.93 -11.55
N PHE A 88 -1.29 -8.87 -10.31
CA PHE A 88 -1.78 -7.91 -9.35
C PHE A 88 -0.65 -7.55 -8.40
N ILE A 89 -0.42 -6.26 -8.21
CA ILE A 89 0.55 -5.77 -7.23
C ILE A 89 -0.20 -4.92 -6.21
N PHE A 90 -0.09 -5.28 -4.95
CA PHE A 90 -0.69 -4.59 -3.82
C PHE A 90 0.40 -4.02 -2.91
N SER A 91 0.14 -2.85 -2.32
CA SER A 91 0.96 -2.28 -1.26
C SER A 91 0.11 -1.44 -0.33
N ARG A 92 0.48 -1.39 0.96
CA ARG A 92 -0.21 -0.55 1.92
C ARG A 92 0.68 -0.04 3.04
N LEU A 93 0.51 1.25 3.38
CA LEU A 93 1.24 1.95 4.45
C LEU A 93 2.77 1.88 4.33
N LEU A 94 3.29 2.17 3.14
CA LEU A 94 4.74 2.21 2.93
C LEU A 94 5.35 3.57 3.26
N LEU A 95 4.54 4.61 3.53
CA LEU A 95 4.96 5.94 4.05
C LEU A 95 6.15 5.88 5.01
N ALA A 96 6.10 5.00 6.00
CA ALA A 96 7.10 4.95 7.07
C ALA A 96 8.44 4.30 6.64
N GLY A 97 8.47 3.60 5.51
CA GLY A 97 9.65 2.85 5.04
C GLY A 97 10.11 3.18 3.62
N MET A 98 9.36 4.00 2.87
CA MET A 98 9.65 4.34 1.49
C MET A 98 10.04 5.81 1.33
N HIS A 99 11.25 6.03 0.83
CA HIS A 99 11.82 7.37 0.66
C HIS A 99 11.98 7.80 -0.81
N ASP A 100 11.90 6.86 -1.76
CA ASP A 100 12.03 7.11 -3.19
C ASP A 100 10.80 6.58 -3.95
N TRP A 101 9.72 7.35 -3.86
CA TRP A 101 8.42 7.02 -4.45
C TRP A 101 8.46 6.91 -5.98
N PRO A 102 9.12 7.83 -6.73
CA PRO A 102 9.24 7.69 -8.18
C PRO A 102 9.92 6.37 -8.59
N ARG A 103 11.03 6.00 -7.94
CA ARG A 103 11.72 4.73 -8.24
C ARG A 103 10.87 3.52 -7.86
N TYR A 104 10.17 3.60 -6.73
CA TYR A 104 9.29 2.54 -6.26
C TYR A 104 8.12 2.30 -7.23
N VAL A 105 7.40 3.34 -7.62
CA VAL A 105 6.31 3.27 -8.59
C VAL A 105 6.83 2.83 -9.96
N GLY A 106 8.01 3.32 -10.37
CA GLY A 106 8.74 2.84 -11.55
C GLY A 106 8.99 1.34 -11.56
N THR A 107 9.42 0.81 -10.42
CA THR A 107 9.67 -0.63 -10.25
C THR A 107 8.38 -1.43 -10.30
N MET A 108 7.33 -0.95 -9.64
CA MET A 108 6.01 -1.56 -9.68
C MET A 108 5.46 -1.65 -11.10
N TYR A 109 5.55 -0.57 -11.87
CA TYR A 109 5.11 -0.54 -13.27
C TYR A 109 5.89 -1.54 -14.14
N ARG A 110 7.22 -1.62 -13.96
CA ARG A 110 8.07 -2.58 -14.68
C ARG A 110 7.70 -4.04 -14.38
N LEU A 111 7.30 -4.33 -13.15
CA LEU A 111 6.96 -5.68 -12.68
C LEU A 111 5.55 -6.11 -13.09
N LEU A 112 4.65 -5.15 -13.32
CA LEU A 112 3.27 -5.43 -13.65
C LEU A 112 3.14 -5.84 -15.12
N SER A 113 2.45 -6.95 -15.40
CA SER A 113 2.17 -7.33 -16.77
C SER A 113 1.25 -6.29 -17.44
N PRO A 114 1.37 -6.07 -18.76
CA PRO A 114 0.50 -5.13 -19.47
C PRO A 114 -0.99 -5.47 -19.30
N GLY A 115 -1.81 -4.45 -18.99
CA GLY A 115 -3.26 -4.59 -18.83
C GLY A 115 -3.73 -5.04 -17.44
N GLU A 116 -2.80 -5.26 -16.51
CA GLU A 116 -3.09 -5.69 -15.15
C GLU A 116 -3.18 -4.51 -14.17
N TRP A 117 -3.54 -4.79 -12.92
CA TRP A 117 -3.81 -3.77 -11.90
C TRP A 117 -2.70 -3.68 -10.85
N ALA A 118 -2.37 -2.45 -10.46
CA ALA A 118 -1.67 -2.17 -9.22
C ALA A 118 -2.58 -1.39 -8.28
N GLU A 119 -2.53 -1.70 -6.99
CA GLU A 119 -3.30 -1.00 -5.95
C GLU A 119 -2.36 -0.56 -4.82
N LEU A 120 -2.34 0.75 -4.57
CA LEU A 120 -1.53 1.38 -3.54
C LEU A 120 -2.46 2.05 -2.54
N GLN A 121 -2.37 1.66 -1.28
CA GLN A 121 -3.15 2.23 -0.19
C GLN A 121 -2.21 2.93 0.79
N ASP A 122 -2.14 4.25 0.74
CA ASP A 122 -1.30 5.01 1.66
C ASP A 122 -2.03 6.24 2.21
N VAL A 123 -1.48 6.79 3.29
CA VAL A 123 -2.09 7.86 4.06
C VAL A 123 -1.49 9.21 3.69
N SER A 124 -2.25 10.26 3.98
CA SER A 124 -1.71 11.61 4.04
C SER A 124 -2.04 12.19 5.39
N VAL A 125 -1.05 12.76 6.05
CA VAL A 125 -1.24 13.44 7.31
C VAL A 125 -1.81 14.82 7.01
N CYS A 126 -3.14 14.87 6.95
CA CYS A 126 -3.92 16.08 6.66
C CYS A 126 -4.97 16.30 7.73
N VAL A 127 -5.36 17.55 7.92
CA VAL A 127 -6.40 17.96 8.86
C VAL A 127 -7.46 18.69 8.06
N PHE A 128 -8.70 18.22 8.21
CA PHE A 128 -9.85 18.79 7.54
C PHE A 128 -10.76 19.48 8.56
N ASP A 129 -11.36 20.59 8.19
CA ASP A 129 -12.43 21.21 8.98
C ASP A 129 -13.75 20.43 8.83
N ALA A 130 -14.79 20.87 9.55
CA ALA A 130 -16.12 20.26 9.47
C ALA A 130 -16.83 20.47 8.12
N GLN A 131 -16.23 21.23 7.20
CA GLN A 131 -16.69 21.44 5.82
C GLN A 131 -15.79 20.68 4.81
N GLU A 132 -14.91 19.80 5.29
CA GLU A 132 -13.97 19.01 4.48
C GLU A 132 -12.90 19.84 3.74
N ASN A 133 -12.65 21.08 4.18
CA ASN A 133 -11.53 21.87 3.65
C ASN A 133 -10.23 21.43 4.32
N ASP A 134 -9.16 21.25 3.53
CA ASP A 134 -7.83 21.00 4.06
C ASP A 134 -7.26 22.27 4.73
N ILE A 135 -7.20 22.26 6.06
CA ILE A 135 -6.70 23.36 6.89
C ILE A 135 -5.29 23.07 7.43
N SER A 136 -4.60 22.07 6.88
CA SER A 136 -3.27 21.66 7.36
C SER A 136 -2.25 22.81 7.27
N ALA A 137 -2.39 23.70 6.29
CA ALA A 137 -1.50 24.84 6.10
C ALA A 137 -1.74 25.97 7.11
N ASP A 138 -2.92 26.05 7.72
CA ASP A 138 -3.26 27.09 8.70
C ASP A 138 -2.84 26.67 10.12
N TRP A 139 -2.58 25.38 10.33
CA TRP A 139 -2.19 24.85 11.62
C TRP A 139 -0.67 24.73 11.78
N LYS A 140 -0.08 25.63 12.58
CA LYS A 140 1.38 25.64 12.86
C LYS A 140 1.95 24.29 13.29
N TYR A 141 1.19 23.50 14.06
CA TYR A 141 1.62 22.16 14.48
C TYR A 141 1.74 21.20 13.30
N MET A 142 0.81 21.27 12.34
CA MET A 142 0.86 20.45 11.13
C MET A 142 2.02 20.83 10.23
N ILE A 143 2.28 22.13 10.06
CA ILE A 143 3.47 22.60 9.32
C ILE A 143 4.75 22.03 9.94
N ALA A 144 4.91 22.15 11.27
CA ALA A 144 6.09 21.64 11.97
C ALA A 144 6.22 20.11 11.86
N THR A 145 5.09 19.39 11.91
CA THR A 145 5.04 17.93 11.73
C THR A 145 5.49 17.56 10.31
N MET A 146 4.98 18.23 9.28
CA MET A 146 5.35 17.96 7.88
C MET A 146 6.84 18.24 7.63
N GLN A 147 7.36 19.34 8.17
CA GLN A 147 8.79 19.65 8.08
C GLN A 147 9.65 18.58 8.77
N SER A 148 9.21 18.05 9.90
CA SER A 148 9.93 17.01 10.64
C SER A 148 9.92 15.68 9.90
N ILE A 149 8.77 15.29 9.33
CA ILE A 149 8.64 14.09 8.48
C ILE A 149 9.54 14.23 7.24
N GLY A 150 9.54 15.38 6.59
CA GLY A 150 10.40 15.64 5.43
C GLY A 150 11.89 15.55 5.75
N LYS A 151 12.33 15.99 6.94
CA LYS A 151 13.73 15.82 7.40
C LYS A 151 14.15 14.37 7.58
N LEU A 152 13.19 13.46 7.80
CA LEU A 152 13.43 12.02 7.87
C LEU A 152 13.43 11.35 6.48
N GLY A 153 13.24 12.13 5.40
CA GLY A 153 13.16 11.61 4.03
C GLY A 153 11.81 10.96 3.69
N MET A 154 10.80 11.15 4.55
CA MET A 154 9.46 10.64 4.33
C MET A 154 8.58 11.70 3.66
N ASP A 155 7.61 11.23 2.88
CA ASP A 155 6.57 12.08 2.28
C ASP A 155 5.27 11.96 3.09
N GLY A 156 5.05 12.90 4.00
CA GLY A 156 3.86 12.92 4.86
C GLY A 156 2.52 13.11 4.13
N ARG A 157 2.55 13.42 2.83
CA ARG A 157 1.37 13.61 1.98
C ARG A 157 1.33 12.63 0.82
N ILE A 158 1.99 11.48 0.97
CA ILE A 158 2.14 10.52 -0.13
C ILE A 158 0.80 10.09 -0.75
N GLY A 159 -0.25 9.88 0.04
CA GLY A 159 -1.58 9.57 -0.51
C GLY A 159 -2.11 10.59 -1.53
N ILE A 160 -1.70 11.86 -1.43
CA ILE A 160 -2.04 12.94 -2.37
C ILE A 160 -1.11 12.95 -3.59
N HIS A 161 0.17 12.59 -3.42
CA HIS A 161 1.18 12.62 -4.49
C HIS A 161 1.20 11.34 -5.33
N LEU A 162 0.76 10.18 -4.80
CA LEU A 162 0.72 8.91 -5.52
C LEU A 162 0.07 8.98 -6.91
N PRO A 163 -1.08 9.66 -7.11
CA PRO A 163 -1.68 9.82 -8.42
C PRO A 163 -0.77 10.47 -9.46
N GLU A 164 0.12 11.38 -9.07
CA GLU A 164 1.10 11.99 -9.98
C GLU A 164 2.19 10.98 -10.34
N TYR A 165 2.81 10.33 -9.35
CA TYR A 165 3.85 9.34 -9.59
C TYR A 165 3.40 8.18 -10.49
N VAL A 166 2.16 7.70 -10.33
CA VAL A 166 1.64 6.63 -11.20
C VAL A 166 1.38 7.14 -12.64
N ARG A 167 0.93 8.39 -12.82
CA ARG A 167 0.76 8.98 -14.17
C ARG A 167 2.09 9.11 -14.88
N ASP A 168 3.07 9.69 -14.21
CA ASP A 168 4.40 9.94 -14.76
C ASP A 168 5.11 8.65 -15.16
N CYS A 169 4.79 7.54 -14.48
CA CYS A 169 5.32 6.23 -14.77
C CYS A 169 4.64 5.52 -15.97
N GLY A 170 3.48 6.01 -16.44
CA GLY A 170 2.77 5.46 -17.60
C GLY A 170 1.55 4.60 -17.28
N PHE A 171 1.01 4.66 -16.06
CA PHE A 171 -0.32 4.11 -15.78
C PHE A 171 -1.40 4.97 -16.44
N ILE A 172 -2.42 4.34 -17.03
CA ILE A 172 -3.46 5.02 -17.83
C ILE A 172 -4.85 5.00 -17.20
N GLU A 173 -5.29 3.89 -16.59
CA GLU A 173 -6.61 3.75 -15.95
C GLU A 173 -6.47 3.96 -14.43
N ILE A 174 -6.36 5.21 -14.01
CA ILE A 174 -6.10 5.57 -12.61
C ILE A 174 -7.40 5.86 -11.87
N GLN A 175 -7.64 5.11 -10.79
CA GLN A 175 -8.78 5.29 -9.89
C GLN A 175 -8.27 5.77 -8.53
N ILE A 176 -8.84 6.86 -8.03
CA ILE A 176 -8.48 7.43 -6.73
C ILE A 176 -9.69 7.33 -5.83
N LYS A 177 -9.50 6.80 -4.62
CA LYS A 177 -10.54 6.73 -3.58
C LYS A 177 -9.97 7.33 -2.29
N HIS A 178 -10.70 8.26 -1.72
CA HIS A 178 -10.35 8.89 -0.45
C HIS A 178 -11.23 8.31 0.64
N PHE A 179 -10.62 7.85 1.72
CA PHE A 179 -11.31 7.36 2.91
C PHE A 179 -10.92 8.27 4.07
N PRO A 180 -11.78 9.24 4.46
CA PRO A 180 -11.48 10.13 5.56
C PRO A 180 -11.43 9.35 6.87
N TRP A 181 -10.41 9.61 7.67
CA TRP A 181 -10.36 9.11 9.04
C TRP A 181 -11.22 10.02 9.91
N VAL A 182 -12.44 9.60 10.20
CA VAL A 182 -13.30 10.30 11.16
C VAL A 182 -12.86 9.88 12.56
N LEU A 183 -12.25 10.80 13.30
CA LEU A 183 -11.93 10.63 14.73
C LEU A 183 -13.18 10.82 15.60
#